data_AF-A0A3D4YNN3-F1
#
_entry.id   AF-A0A3D4YNN3-F1
#
_cell.length_a   1.000
_cell.length_b   1.000
_cell.length_c   1.000
_cell.angle_alpha   90.00
_cell.angle_beta   90.00
_cell.angle_gamma   90.00
#
_symmetry.space_group_name_H-M   'P 1'
#
loop_
_entity.id
_entity.type
_entity.pdbx_description
1 polymer ?
#
loop_
_entity_poly.entity_id
_entity_poly.type
_entity_poly.pdbx_seq_one_letter_code
_entity_poly.pdbx_strand_id
1 'polypeptide(L)' 'LQSQHATAHLTTFNEVDMSAVNALREKYKEKVEKEHGVKLTFMPFFVRAACQALKQFPTVNSQVDGDSIIYKHYVNMGIA' A
#
# COMPACT_ATOMS: atom_id res chain seq x y z
N LEU A 1 15.38 -16.01 -6.40
CA LEU A 1 15.11 -17.26 -7.16
C LEU A 1 14.20 -18.23 -6.42
N GLN A 2 14.35 -18.44 -5.10
CA GLN A 2 13.40 -19.26 -4.30
C GLN A 2 11.94 -18.73 -4.31
N SER A 3 11.73 -17.40 -4.29
CA SER A 3 10.37 -16.82 -4.27
C SER A 3 9.53 -17.05 -5.53
N GLN A 4 10.15 -17.36 -6.68
CA GLN A 4 9.40 -17.66 -7.92
C GLN A 4 8.91 -19.11 -7.98
N HIS A 5 9.57 -20.03 -7.25
CA HIS A 5 9.22 -21.45 -7.26
C HIS A 5 8.22 -21.84 -6.17
N ALA A 6 8.16 -21.08 -5.06
CA ALA A 6 7.28 -21.39 -3.92
C ALA A 6 5.90 -20.72 -3.98
N THR A 7 5.67 -19.79 -4.91
CA THR A 7 4.42 -18.99 -4.95
C THR A 7 3.92 -18.87 -6.38
N ALA A 8 2.63 -19.16 -6.60
CA ALA A 8 1.98 -18.94 -7.88
C ALA A 8 1.74 -17.43 -8.10
N HIS A 9 2.61 -16.81 -8.90
CA HIS A 9 2.50 -15.38 -9.22
C HIS A 9 1.44 -15.18 -10.32
N LEU A 10 0.35 -14.50 -9.97
CA LEU A 10 -0.69 -14.07 -10.90
C LEU A 10 -0.73 -12.54 -10.88
N THR A 11 -0.56 -11.90 -12.04
CA THR A 11 -0.56 -10.44 -12.13
C THR A 11 -1.91 -9.95 -12.64
N THR A 12 -2.65 -9.24 -11.80
CA THR A 12 -3.88 -8.54 -12.18
C THR A 12 -3.58 -7.07 -12.42
N PHE A 13 -4.02 -6.52 -13.55
CA PHE A 13 -3.89 -5.10 -13.87
C PHE A 13 -5.24 -4.40 -13.68
N ASN A 14 -5.21 -3.22 -13.06
CA ASN A 14 -6.36 -2.32 -12.94
C ASN A 14 -5.90 -0.89 -13.23
N GLU A 15 -6.79 -0.09 -13.80
CA GLU A 15 -6.60 1.35 -13.98
C GLU A 15 -7.31 2.12 -12.86
N VAL A 16 -6.70 3.20 -12.37
CA VAL A 16 -7.25 4.03 -11.29
C VAL A 16 -7.17 5.50 -11.69
N ASP A 17 -8.30 6.22 -11.56
CA ASP A 17 -8.34 7.67 -11.78
C ASP A 17 -7.68 8.43 -10.62
N MET A 18 -6.61 9.17 -10.94
CA MET A 18 -5.82 9.95 -9.99
C MET A 18 -6.19 11.44 -9.95
N SER A 19 -7.20 11.88 -10.72
CA SER A 19 -7.57 13.30 -10.86
C SER A 19 -7.89 13.95 -9.50
N ALA A 20 -8.66 13.25 -8.67
CA ALA A 20 -9.02 13.73 -7.32
C ALA A 20 -7.80 13.81 -6.39
N VAL A 21 -6.90 12.83 -6.46
CA VAL A 21 -5.68 12.80 -5.63
C VAL A 21 -4.75 13.94 -6.03
N ASN A 22 -4.63 14.22 -7.33
CA ASN A 22 -3.79 15.30 -7.82
C ASN A 22 -4.32 16.68 -7.39
N ALA A 23 -5.64 16.91 -7.53
CA ALA A 23 -6.27 18.15 -7.06
C ALA A 23 -6.09 18.36 -5.55
N LEU A 24 -6.21 17.30 -4.76
CA LEU A 24 -6.03 17.35 -3.31
C LEU A 24 -4.55 17.63 -2.96
N ARG A 25 -3.61 16.98 -3.66
CA ARG A 25 -2.18 17.24 -3.49
C ARG A 25 -1.84 18.69 -3.83
N GLU A 26 -2.32 19.25 -4.93
CA GLU A 26 -2.06 20.65 -5.29
C GLU A 26 -2.57 21.64 -4.24
N LYS A 27 -3.74 21.37 -3.66
CA LYS A 27 -4.33 22.21 -2.62
C LYS A 27 -3.54 22.20 -1.31
N TYR A 28 -2.98 21.05 -0.93
CA TYR A 28 -2.35 20.88 0.39
C TYR A 28 -0.82 20.81 0.38
N LYS A 29 -0.17 20.65 -0.79
CA LYS A 29 1.30 20.52 -0.89
C LYS A 29 2.03 21.66 -0.19
N GLU A 30 1.61 22.91 -0.41
CA GLU A 30 2.29 24.09 0.13
C GLU A 30 2.06 24.24 1.64
N LYS A 31 0.87 23.84 2.11
CA LYS A 31 0.55 23.88 3.53
C LYS A 31 1.36 22.83 4.28
N VAL A 32 1.41 21.60 3.77
CA VAL A 32 2.17 20.48 4.37
C VAL A 32 3.68 20.77 4.36
N GLU A 33 4.20 21.34 3.26
CA GLU A 33 5.61 21.70 3.17
C GLU A 33 5.99 22.81 4.16
N LYS A 34 5.10 23.79 4.40
CA LYS A 34 5.30 24.84 5.40
C LYS A 34 5.16 24.35 6.85
N GLU A 35 4.18 23.49 7.14
CA GLU A 35 3.89 23.03 8.51
C GLU A 35 4.85 21.92 8.97
N HIS A 36 5.22 21.01 8.07
CA HIS A 36 5.97 19.80 8.41
C HIS A 36 7.36 19.74 7.77
N GLY A 37 7.72 20.69 6.90
CA GLY A 37 9.03 20.69 6.21
C GLY A 37 9.23 19.54 5.23
N VAL A 38 8.18 18.77 4.94
CA VAL A 38 8.22 17.59 4.06
C VAL A 38 7.32 17.78 2.85
N LYS A 39 7.82 17.36 1.69
CA LYS A 39 7.07 17.45 0.43
C LYS A 39 5.97 16.38 0.39
N LEU A 40 4.75 16.79 0.09
CA LEU A 40 3.64 15.87 -0.13
C LEU A 40 3.80 15.15 -1.48
N THR A 41 4.19 13.87 -1.42
CA THR A 41 4.27 12.96 -2.57
C THR A 41 2.98 12.13 -2.69
N PHE A 42 2.89 11.27 -3.72
CA PHE A 42 1.74 10.38 -3.90
C PHE A 42 1.80 9.14 -2.99
N MET A 43 2.99 8.75 -2.53
CA MET A 43 3.20 7.53 -1.74
C MET A 43 2.33 7.42 -0.48
N PRO A 44 2.15 8.48 0.33
CA PRO A 44 1.28 8.41 1.51
C PRO A 44 -0.18 8.05 1.19
N PHE A 45 -0.69 8.46 0.03
CA PHE A 45 -2.04 8.11 -0.41
C PHE A 45 -2.15 6.62 -0.71
N PHE A 46 -1.20 6.07 -1.44
CA PHE A 46 -1.15 4.64 -1.76
C PHE A 46 -0.94 3.77 -0.51
N VAL A 47 -0.01 4.17 0.38
CA VAL A 47 0.25 3.44 1.63
C VAL A 47 -0.99 3.41 2.51
N ARG A 48 -1.69 4.55 2.65
CA ARG A 48 -2.93 4.61 3.44
C ARG A 48 -4.05 3.79 2.83
N ALA A 49 -4.22 3.84 1.51
CA ALA A 49 -5.20 3.02 0.79
C ALA A 49 -4.90 1.52 0.94
N ALA A 50 -3.63 1.12 0.76
CA ALA A 50 -3.18 -0.25 0.94
C ALA A 50 -3.41 -0.73 2.38
N CYS A 51 -3.10 0.08 3.39
CA CYS A 51 -3.37 -0.26 4.80
C CYS A 51 -4.86 -0.46 5.08
N GLN A 52 -5.74 0.35 4.46
CA GLN A 52 -7.20 0.17 4.59
C GLN A 52 -7.66 -1.12 3.89
N ALA A 53 -7.17 -1.39 2.69
CA ALA A 53 -7.47 -2.62 1.95
C ALA A 53 -7.01 -3.86 2.73
N LEU A 54 -5.80 -3.86 3.27
CA LEU A 54 -5.26 -4.97 4.07
C LEU A 54 -6.04 -5.23 5.36
N LYS A 55 -6.66 -4.19 5.95
CA LYS A 55 -7.57 -4.36 7.08
C LYS A 55 -8.89 -5.04 6.69
N GLN A 56 -9.41 -4.72 5.50
CA GLN A 56 -10.65 -5.31 5.00
C GLN A 56 -10.44 -6.73 4.44
N PHE A 57 -9.24 -7.00 3.90
CA PHE A 57 -8.84 -8.29 3.33
C PHE A 57 -7.64 -8.88 4.10
N PRO A 58 -7.84 -9.38 5.34
CA PRO A 58 -6.76 -9.86 6.19
C PRO A 58 -6.06 -11.10 5.63
N THR A 59 -6.70 -11.83 4.71
CA THR A 59 -6.11 -12.95 3.97
C THR A 59 -4.91 -12.54 3.14
N VAL A 60 -4.90 -11.32 2.58
CA VAL A 60 -3.78 -10.80 1.79
C VAL A 60 -2.59 -10.43 2.67
N ASN A 61 -2.81 -10.08 3.93
CA ASN A 61 -1.76 -9.77 4.91
C ASN A 61 -1.26 -11.02 5.69
N SER A 62 -1.68 -12.22 5.27
CA SER A 62 -1.32 -13.46 5.95
C SER A 62 -0.05 -14.08 5.38
N GLN A 63 0.62 -14.90 6.19
CA GLN A 63 1.77 -15.69 5.78
C GLN A 63 1.41 -17.16 5.81
N VAL A 64 1.82 -17.90 4.79
CA VAL A 64 1.73 -19.36 4.76
C VAL A 64 3.01 -19.92 5.39
N ASP A 65 2.85 -20.74 6.44
CA ASP A 65 3.92 -21.47 7.11
C ASP A 65 3.59 -22.97 7.11
N GLY A 66 4.15 -23.69 6.14
CA GLY A 66 3.80 -25.10 5.88
C GLY A 66 2.31 -25.26 5.53
N ASP A 67 1.59 -26.01 6.36
CA ASP A 67 0.13 -26.25 6.24
C ASP A 67 -0.73 -25.24 7.02
N SER A 68 -0.13 -24.24 7.68
CA SER A 68 -0.84 -23.27 8.52
C SER A 68 -0.79 -21.85 7.93
N ILE A 69 -1.91 -21.11 8.06
CA ILE A 69 -2.00 -19.71 7.65
C ILE A 69 -1.93 -18.83 8.91
N ILE A 70 -0.91 -17.99 8.98
CA ILE A 70 -0.71 -17.03 10.08
C ILE A 70 -1.25 -15.67 9.66
N TYR A 71 -2.34 -15.24 10.30
CA TYR A 71 -2.92 -13.91 10.12
C TYR A 71 -2.16 -12.87 10.96
N LYS A 72 -1.70 -11.79 10.32
CA LYS A 72 -1.00 -10.70 11.01
C LYS A 72 -1.96 -9.54 11.26
N HIS A 73 -2.09 -9.12 12.52
CA HIS A 73 -2.93 -7.99 12.93
C HIS A 73 -2.25 -6.62 12.79
N TYR A 74 -0.97 -6.59 12.45
CA TYR A 74 -0.20 -5.38 12.15
C TYR A 74 0.19 -5.36 10.66
N VAL A 75 0.28 -4.16 10.09
CA VAL A 75 0.66 -3.95 8.70
C VAL A 75 2.03 -3.29 8.67
N ASN A 76 3.05 -4.05 8.30
CA ASN A 76 4.39 -3.54 8.04
C ASN A 76 4.56 -3.43 6.51
N MET A 77 4.48 -2.22 5.96
CA MET A 77 4.64 -1.97 4.53
C MET A 77 6.12 -1.82 4.17
N GLY A 78 6.66 -2.74 3.37
CA GLY A 78 7.92 -2.53 2.68
C GLY A 78 7.73 -1.50 1.56
N ILE A 79 8.50 -0.41 1.60
CA ILE A 79 8.54 0.58 0.52
C ILE A 79 9.84 0.33 -0.24
N ALA A 80 9.74 0.13 -1.55
CA ALA A 80 10.87 -0.05 -2.47
C ALA A 80 11.23 1.27 -3.16
#